data_AF-A0A973Y806-F1
#
_entry.id   AF-A0A973Y806-F1
#
_cell.length_a   1.000
_cell.length_b   1.000
_cell.length_c   1.000
_cell.angle_alpha   90.00
_cell.angle_beta   90.00
_cell.angle_gamma   90.00
#
_symmetry.space_group_name_H-M   'P 1'
#
loop_
_entity.id
_entity.type
_entity.pdbx_description
1 polymer ?
#
loop_
_entity_poly.entity_id
_entity_poly.type
_entity_poly.pdbx_seq_one_letter_code
_entity_poly.pdbx_strand_id
1 'polypeptide(L)'
;MVITWILLLSLLHVAEFAAGLPEPTGGSSSDPRPRRDAGGRGGVYEHLGGAPRRRKLYCATKYHLQIHPNGRINGTLEKNSIFSILEITAVDVGIVAIRGLFSGRYLAMNKRGRLYASENYNSECEFVERIHELGYNTYASRPYRTVPSRAGTKRKASTERLWYVSINGKGRPRRGFKTRRTQKSSLFLPRVLDNKDHEVVQLFHTNVKYRESLLKLPSKNQRRRRGH
;
A
#
# COMPACT_ATOMS: atom_id res chain seq x y z
N MET A 1 -27.76 -28.89 -54.57
CA MET A 1 -28.83 -29.04 -53.56
C MET A 1 -28.11 -29.19 -52.22
N VAL A 2 -28.03 -28.27 -51.27
CA VAL A 2 -28.99 -27.28 -50.74
C VAL A 2 -28.13 -26.20 -50.04
N ILE A 3 -27.80 -25.07 -50.68
CA ILE A 3 -27.03 -23.95 -50.05
C ILE A 3 -27.60 -22.56 -50.44
N THR A 4 -28.86 -22.42 -50.85
CA THR A 4 -29.35 -21.13 -51.39
C THR A 4 -30.72 -20.67 -50.91
N TRP A 5 -31.10 -20.88 -49.64
CA TRP A 5 -32.45 -20.48 -49.16
C TRP A 5 -32.55 -19.88 -47.74
N ILE A 6 -31.50 -19.26 -47.18
CA ILE A 6 -31.64 -18.46 -45.93
C ILE A 6 -30.94 -17.10 -46.07
N LEU A 7 -31.22 -16.41 -47.17
CA LEU A 7 -30.92 -14.99 -47.39
C LEU A 7 -32.12 -14.33 -48.08
N LEU A 8 -33.31 -14.49 -47.50
CA LEU A 8 -34.50 -13.74 -47.95
C LEU A 8 -35.58 -13.72 -46.88
N LEU A 9 -35.34 -13.05 -45.76
CA LEU A 9 -36.38 -12.64 -44.79
C LEU A 9 -35.92 -11.41 -44.00
N SER A 10 -35.41 -10.43 -44.74
CA SER A 10 -35.38 -9.02 -44.34
C SER A 10 -36.42 -8.32 -45.20
N LEU A 11 -37.36 -7.62 -44.55
CA LEU A 11 -38.50 -6.84 -45.07
C LEU A 11 -39.83 -7.42 -44.63
N LEU A 12 -40.22 -7.12 -43.38
CA LEU A 12 -41.56 -6.70 -42.96
C LEU A 12 -41.60 -6.68 -41.42
N HIS A 13 -41.40 -5.49 -40.86
CA HIS A 13 -42.09 -4.91 -39.68
C HIS A 13 -41.29 -3.68 -39.21
N VAL A 14 -41.37 -2.60 -39.97
CA VAL A 14 -41.09 -1.25 -39.51
C VAL A 14 -42.37 -0.46 -39.75
N ALA A 15 -43.07 -0.14 -38.66
CA ALA A 15 -43.90 1.06 -38.42
C ALA A 15 -45.03 0.73 -37.44
N GLU A 16 -44.98 1.32 -36.24
CA GLU A 16 -46.11 1.98 -35.54
C GLU A 16 -45.61 2.51 -34.19
N PHE A 17 -45.31 3.82 -34.12
CA PHE A 17 -46.07 4.86 -33.39
C PHE A 17 -46.26 4.55 -31.89
N ALA A 18 -45.40 5.05 -31.00
CA ALA A 18 -45.46 6.40 -30.39
C ALA A 18 -46.75 6.68 -29.59
N ALA A 19 -46.72 6.44 -28.27
CA ALA A 19 -47.44 7.21 -27.25
C ALA A 19 -47.06 6.75 -25.82
N GLY A 20 -46.73 7.70 -24.93
CA GLY A 20 -46.83 7.51 -23.48
C GLY A 20 -45.55 7.71 -22.65
N LEU A 21 -45.13 8.96 -22.46
CA LEU A 21 -44.28 9.38 -21.32
C LEU A 21 -45.17 9.72 -20.11
N PRO A 22 -44.75 9.38 -18.88
CA PRO A 22 -45.11 10.17 -17.71
C PRO A 22 -43.86 10.77 -17.05
N GLU A 23 -43.90 12.09 -16.86
CA GLU A 23 -43.02 12.94 -16.03
C GLU A 23 -43.65 13.09 -14.60
N PRO A 24 -43.00 13.72 -13.60
CA PRO A 24 -42.56 13.04 -12.38
C PRO A 24 -43.35 13.48 -11.13
N THR A 25 -43.38 12.63 -10.09
CA THR A 25 -43.85 13.04 -8.76
C THR A 25 -42.90 12.58 -7.66
N GLY A 26 -42.25 13.57 -7.03
CA GLY A 26 -42.26 13.72 -5.57
C GLY A 26 -41.46 12.75 -4.70
N GLY A 27 -40.28 13.21 -4.29
CA GLY A 27 -39.89 13.31 -2.87
C GLY A 27 -39.76 12.03 -2.03
N SER A 28 -38.52 11.58 -1.84
CA SER A 28 -38.09 10.97 -0.58
C SER A 28 -36.58 11.17 -0.43
N SER A 29 -36.23 12.06 0.50
CA SER A 29 -34.87 12.35 0.93
C SER A 29 -34.20 11.10 1.50
N SER A 30 -33.25 10.53 0.75
CA SER A 30 -32.35 9.51 1.28
C SER A 30 -31.26 10.16 2.12
N ASP A 31 -31.62 10.43 3.36
CA ASP A 31 -30.72 10.87 4.42
C ASP A 31 -29.49 9.92 4.49
N PRO A 32 -28.24 10.41 4.41
CA PRO A 32 -27.07 9.55 4.49
C PRO A 32 -26.98 8.99 5.92
N ARG A 33 -27.43 7.73 6.09
CA ARG A 33 -27.30 6.98 7.35
C ARG A 33 -25.89 7.16 7.92
N PRO A 34 -25.73 7.67 9.16
CA PRO A 34 -24.43 7.77 9.80
C PRO A 34 -23.79 6.38 9.84
N ARG A 35 -22.56 6.28 9.35
CA ARG A 35 -21.75 5.06 9.45
C ARG A 35 -21.68 4.67 10.92
N ARG A 36 -22.33 3.56 11.29
CA ARG A 36 -22.18 2.95 12.62
C ARG A 36 -20.69 2.71 12.85
N ASP A 37 -20.19 3.24 13.96
CA ASP A 37 -18.83 3.00 14.42
C ASP A 37 -18.54 1.51 14.43
N ALA A 38 -17.47 1.11 13.74
CA ALA A 38 -16.94 -0.25 13.68
C ALA A 38 -16.21 -0.62 14.99
N GLY A 39 -16.80 -0.25 16.13
CA GLY A 39 -16.29 -0.56 17.46
C GLY A 39 -16.91 -1.85 17.97
N GLY A 40 -16.27 -2.98 17.68
CA GLY A 40 -16.48 -4.21 18.45
C GLY A 40 -17.24 -5.30 17.72
N ARG A 41 -16.50 -6.18 17.03
CA ARG A 41 -16.70 -7.64 16.96
C ARG A 41 -15.56 -8.23 16.14
N GLY A 42 -14.54 -8.72 16.83
CA GLY A 42 -13.35 -9.29 16.22
C GLY A 42 -13.66 -10.56 15.44
N GLY A 43 -13.44 -10.50 14.13
CA GLY A 43 -13.62 -11.60 13.20
C GLY A 43 -12.40 -11.78 12.30
N VAL A 44 -12.27 -12.98 11.72
CA VAL A 44 -11.14 -13.41 10.87
C VAL A 44 -10.82 -12.45 9.72
N TYR A 45 -11.74 -11.56 9.34
CA TYR A 45 -11.60 -10.57 8.26
C TYR A 45 -11.46 -9.10 8.70
N GLU A 46 -11.23 -8.80 9.99
CA GLU A 46 -11.00 -7.43 10.49
C GLU A 46 -9.75 -6.76 9.87
N HIS A 47 -8.87 -7.53 9.22
CA HIS A 47 -7.70 -7.05 8.48
C HIS A 47 -8.02 -6.47 7.07
N LEU A 48 -9.25 -6.65 6.58
CA LEU A 48 -9.73 -6.13 5.29
C LEU A 48 -10.67 -4.93 5.46
N GLY A 49 -11.17 -4.68 6.67
CA GLY A 49 -12.22 -3.71 6.95
C GLY A 49 -11.69 -2.35 7.38
N GLY A 50 -11.02 -1.60 6.50
CA GLY A 50 -10.78 -0.14 6.60
C GLY A 50 -9.98 0.40 7.80
N ALA A 51 -9.96 -0.29 8.94
CA ALA A 51 -9.26 0.07 10.15
C ALA A 51 -7.76 -0.20 9.97
N PRO A 52 -6.89 0.74 10.38
CA PRO A 52 -5.46 0.55 10.24
C PRO A 52 -4.96 -0.67 11.02
N ARG A 53 -4.30 -1.62 10.34
CA ARG A 53 -3.73 -2.81 10.97
C ARG A 53 -2.29 -2.56 11.40
N ARG A 54 -2.00 -2.75 12.69
CA ARG A 54 -0.65 -2.64 13.25
C ARG A 54 0.14 -3.92 13.03
N ARG A 55 1.25 -3.85 12.32
CA ARG A 55 2.08 -4.99 11.94
C ARG A 55 3.56 -4.61 11.88
N LYS A 56 4.44 -5.61 11.97
CA LYS A 56 5.84 -5.50 11.54
C LYS A 56 5.99 -6.14 10.17
N LEU A 57 6.67 -5.49 9.24
CA LEU A 57 6.96 -6.08 7.92
C LEU A 57 8.33 -6.75 7.93
N TYR A 58 8.34 -8.08 8.07
CA TYR A 58 9.55 -8.89 8.08
C TYR A 58 9.94 -9.33 6.67
N CYS A 59 11.02 -8.76 6.14
CA CYS A 59 11.52 -9.11 4.81
C CYS A 59 12.11 -10.52 4.80
N ALA A 60 11.96 -11.26 3.70
CA ALA A 60 12.59 -12.57 3.52
C ALA A 60 14.14 -12.51 3.55
N THR A 61 14.72 -11.31 3.48
CA THR A 61 16.15 -11.05 3.76
C THR A 61 16.49 -10.99 5.25
N LYS A 62 15.54 -11.31 6.13
CA LYS A 62 15.65 -11.41 7.60
C LYS A 62 15.67 -10.09 8.37
N TYR A 63 15.21 -9.00 7.76
CA TYR A 63 15.12 -7.68 8.41
C TYR A 63 13.68 -7.22 8.57
N HIS A 64 13.36 -6.54 9.68
CA HIS A 64 12.13 -5.77 9.80
C HIS A 64 12.31 -4.39 9.18
N LEU A 65 11.37 -3.97 8.34
CA LEU A 65 11.35 -2.61 7.78
C LEU A 65 11.18 -1.57 8.88
N GLN A 66 11.99 -0.52 8.87
CA GLN A 66 11.92 0.61 9.78
C GLN A 66 11.67 1.93 9.03
N ILE A 67 10.87 2.79 9.64
CA ILE A 67 10.63 4.17 9.19
C ILE A 67 10.98 5.11 10.34
N HIS A 68 12.09 5.83 10.19
CA HIS A 68 12.64 6.70 11.24
C HIS A 68 12.05 8.11 11.19
N PRO A 69 11.97 8.83 12.33
CA PRO A 69 11.50 10.22 12.39
C PRO A 69 12.37 11.20 11.58
N ASN A 70 13.61 10.85 11.27
CA ASN A 70 14.55 11.66 10.50
C ASN A 70 14.46 11.44 8.97
N GLY A 71 13.45 10.71 8.50
CA GLY A 71 13.27 10.43 7.07
C GLY A 71 13.95 9.15 6.56
N ARG A 72 14.81 8.52 7.37
CA ARG A 72 15.56 7.32 6.97
C ARG A 72 14.66 6.08 6.93
N ILE A 73 14.89 5.24 5.93
CA ILE A 73 14.32 3.90 5.80
C ILE A 73 15.43 2.88 5.72
N ASN A 74 15.32 1.80 6.50
CA ASN A 74 16.23 0.66 6.45
C ASN A 74 15.55 -0.58 7.04
N GLY A 75 16.24 -1.71 6.98
CA GLY A 75 15.92 -2.90 7.75
C GLY A 75 16.70 -2.96 9.05
N THR A 76 16.13 -3.59 10.08
CA THR A 76 16.81 -3.95 11.33
C THR A 76 16.66 -5.44 11.67
N LEU A 77 17.66 -5.98 12.35
CA LEU A 77 17.60 -7.30 12.98
C LEU A 77 17.02 -7.23 14.41
N GLU A 78 16.98 -6.02 14.99
CA GLU A 78 16.43 -5.79 16.33
C GLU A 78 14.94 -6.09 16.35
N LYS A 79 14.55 -7.12 17.10
CA LYS A 79 13.15 -7.54 17.20
C LYS A 79 12.27 -6.48 17.85
N ASN A 80 12.79 -5.76 18.85
CA ASN A 80 12.02 -4.82 19.68
C ASN A 80 12.12 -3.37 19.18
N SER A 81 12.52 -3.16 17.93
CA SER A 81 12.65 -1.80 17.43
C SER A 81 11.28 -1.16 17.22
N ILE A 82 11.00 -0.10 17.97
CA ILE A 82 9.73 0.65 17.89
C ILE A 82 9.50 1.25 16.49
N PHE A 83 10.55 1.61 15.76
CA PHE A 83 10.44 2.17 14.40
C PHE A 83 10.05 1.13 13.35
N SER A 84 9.99 -0.15 13.72
CA SER A 84 9.48 -1.23 12.86
C SER A 84 8.00 -1.52 13.06
N ILE A 85 7.34 -0.86 14.01
CA ILE A 85 5.90 -0.96 14.23
C ILE A 85 5.21 -0.03 13.22
N LEU A 86 4.49 -0.66 12.28
CA LEU A 86 3.86 0.01 11.16
C LEU A 86 2.34 -0.09 11.26
N GLU A 87 1.68 0.95 10.82
CA GLU A 87 0.25 1.04 10.63
C GLU A 87 -0.05 0.94 9.13
N ILE A 88 -0.72 -0.14 8.72
CA ILE A 88 -1.06 -0.41 7.33
C ILE A 88 -2.54 -0.11 7.15
N THR A 89 -2.86 0.87 6.31
CA THR A 89 -4.25 1.30 6.06
C THR A 89 -4.61 0.96 4.62
N ALA A 90 -5.73 0.27 4.41
CA ALA A 90 -6.27 0.09 3.07
C ALA A 90 -6.86 1.43 2.60
N VAL A 91 -6.32 1.97 1.51
CA VAL A 91 -6.80 3.23 0.91
C VAL A 91 -7.72 2.98 -0.29
N ASP A 92 -7.61 1.80 -0.90
CA ASP A 92 -8.43 1.33 -2.01
C ASP A 92 -8.32 -0.21 -2.07
N VAL A 93 -9.09 -0.87 -2.93
CA VAL A 93 -9.07 -2.33 -3.08
C VAL A 93 -7.69 -2.81 -3.51
N GLY A 94 -7.01 -3.51 -2.60
CA GLY A 94 -5.66 -4.02 -2.81
C GLY A 94 -4.57 -2.94 -2.79
N ILE A 95 -4.87 -1.73 -2.31
CA ILE A 95 -3.91 -0.62 -2.21
C ILE A 95 -3.82 -0.17 -0.78
N VAL A 96 -2.59 -0.04 -0.30
CA VAL A 96 -2.30 0.30 1.09
C VAL A 96 -1.39 1.52 1.18
N ALA A 97 -1.61 2.30 2.24
CA ALA A 97 -0.64 3.23 2.78
C ALA A 97 0.04 2.57 4.00
N ILE A 98 1.36 2.72 4.11
CA ILE A 98 2.14 2.15 5.21
C ILE A 98 2.77 3.30 5.98
N ARG A 99 2.36 3.49 7.24
CA ARG A 99 2.85 4.56 8.11
C ARG A 99 3.68 3.98 9.26
N GLY A 100 4.80 4.61 9.59
CA GLY A 100 5.52 4.29 10.82
C GLY A 100 4.77 4.90 12.01
N LEU A 101 4.31 4.07 12.94
CA LEU A 101 3.44 4.54 14.04
C LEU A 101 4.16 5.62 14.88
N PHE A 102 5.40 5.34 15.27
CA PHE A 102 6.18 6.22 16.15
C PHE A 102 6.86 7.37 15.41
N SER A 103 7.19 7.21 14.13
CA SER A 103 7.75 8.29 13.33
C SER A 103 6.69 9.23 12.75
N GLY A 104 5.44 8.78 12.68
CA GLY A 104 4.34 9.51 12.06
C GLY A 104 4.46 9.64 10.53
N ARG A 105 5.51 9.10 9.92
CA ARG A 105 5.84 9.26 8.49
C ARG A 105 5.33 8.09 7.66
N TYR A 106 4.97 8.37 6.41
CA TYR A 106 4.53 7.37 5.44
C TYR A 106 5.73 6.82 4.65
N LEU A 107 5.74 5.52 4.42
CA LEU A 107 6.57 4.91 3.40
C LEU A 107 6.16 5.49 2.05
N ALA A 108 7.12 5.93 1.25
CA ALA A 108 6.87 6.44 -0.09
C ALA A 108 7.98 6.00 -1.05
N MET A 109 7.68 5.98 -2.36
CA MET A 109 8.66 5.70 -3.41
C MET A 109 8.60 6.76 -4.49
N ASN A 110 9.72 7.43 -4.74
CA ASN A 110 9.77 8.48 -5.75
C ASN A 110 9.98 7.96 -7.18
N LYS A 111 9.85 8.84 -8.17
CA LYS A 111 10.10 8.57 -9.61
C LYS A 111 11.49 8.02 -9.95
N ARG A 112 12.47 8.12 -9.04
CA ARG A 112 13.81 7.52 -9.18
C ARG A 112 13.89 6.12 -8.55
N GLY A 113 12.75 5.58 -8.12
CA GLY A 113 12.59 4.30 -7.44
C GLY A 113 13.16 4.28 -6.02
N ARG A 114 13.52 5.42 -5.43
CA ARG A 114 14.09 5.45 -4.08
C ARG A 114 12.97 5.48 -3.05
N LEU A 115 13.08 4.62 -2.03
CA LEU A 115 12.24 4.69 -0.85
C LEU A 115 12.65 5.88 0.01
N TYR A 116 11.67 6.61 0.53
CA TYR A 116 11.84 7.69 1.48
C TYR A 116 10.64 7.75 2.44
N ALA A 117 10.80 8.41 3.58
CA ALA A 117 9.72 8.56 4.56
C ALA A 117 9.10 9.96 4.45
N SER A 118 7.88 10.02 3.89
CA SER A 118 7.12 11.25 3.68
C SER A 118 6.45 11.72 4.97
N GLU A 119 6.47 13.03 5.25
CA GLU A 119 5.76 13.62 6.41
C GLU A 119 4.26 13.64 6.19
N ASN A 120 3.85 13.94 4.96
CA ASN A 120 2.46 14.00 4.56
C ASN A 120 2.13 12.85 3.62
N TYR A 121 0.87 12.40 3.68
CA TYR A 121 0.35 11.43 2.72
C TYR A 121 0.26 12.05 1.32
N ASN A 122 0.66 11.29 0.30
CA ASN A 122 0.58 11.67 -1.11
C ASN A 122 0.50 10.41 -2.00
N SER A 123 0.39 10.59 -3.32
CA SER A 123 0.26 9.49 -4.28
C SER A 123 1.48 8.54 -4.32
N GLU A 124 2.67 8.99 -3.91
CA GLU A 124 3.86 8.14 -3.81
C GLU A 124 3.84 7.23 -2.57
N CYS A 125 2.91 7.44 -1.64
CA CYS A 125 2.68 6.61 -0.45
C CYS A 125 1.79 5.39 -0.71
N GLU A 126 1.27 5.24 -1.92
CA GLU A 126 0.34 4.18 -2.27
C GLU A 126 1.03 2.97 -2.89
N PHE A 127 0.80 1.81 -2.28
CA PHE A 127 1.34 0.55 -2.74
C PHE A 127 0.26 -0.48 -3.03
N VAL A 128 0.34 -1.10 -4.20
CA VAL A 128 -0.44 -2.28 -4.53
C VAL A 128 0.09 -3.45 -3.69
N GLU A 129 -0.73 -3.92 -2.75
CA GLU A 129 -0.45 -5.08 -1.93
C GLU A 129 -0.94 -6.34 -2.64
N ARG A 130 -0.04 -7.31 -2.82
CA ARG A 130 -0.40 -8.64 -3.35
C ARG A 130 0.14 -9.71 -2.43
N ILE A 131 -0.75 -10.62 -2.03
CA ILE A 131 -0.39 -11.85 -1.35
C ILE A 131 0.46 -12.70 -2.31
N HIS A 132 1.53 -13.24 -1.78
CA HIS A 132 2.44 -14.17 -2.41
C HIS A 132 2.44 -15.48 -1.62
N GLU A 133 3.19 -16.46 -2.11
CA GLU A 133 3.26 -17.78 -1.50
C GLU A 133 3.77 -17.71 -0.05
N LEU A 134 3.35 -18.69 0.76
CA LEU A 134 3.80 -18.85 2.15
C LEU A 134 3.50 -17.65 3.06
N GLY A 135 2.46 -16.88 2.76
CA GLY A 135 2.00 -15.74 3.57
C GLY A 135 2.84 -14.46 3.42
N TYR A 136 3.80 -14.43 2.50
CA TYR A 136 4.51 -13.20 2.17
C TYR A 136 3.62 -12.28 1.33
N ASN A 137 3.77 -10.97 1.50
CA ASN A 137 3.18 -9.96 0.64
C ASN A 137 4.27 -9.26 -0.17
N THR A 138 3.85 -8.69 -1.30
CA THR A 138 4.65 -7.73 -2.08
C THR A 138 3.92 -6.39 -2.12
N TYR A 139 4.71 -5.32 -2.14
CA TYR A 139 4.21 -3.94 -2.19
C TYR A 139 4.83 -3.24 -3.40
N ALA A 140 4.04 -3.05 -4.44
CA ALA A 140 4.47 -2.35 -5.65
C ALA A 140 4.00 -0.90 -5.62
N SER A 141 4.83 0.05 -6.08
CA SER A 141 4.39 1.44 -6.25
C SER A 141 3.17 1.49 -7.17
N ARG A 142 2.09 2.17 -6.74
CA ARG A 142 0.92 2.44 -7.60
C ARG A 142 1.28 3.35 -8.78
N PRO A 143 1.98 4.49 -8.61
CA PRO A 143 2.27 5.39 -9.73
C PRO A 143 3.43 4.93 -10.62
N TYR A 144 4.42 4.21 -10.08
CA TYR A 144 5.68 3.96 -10.79
C TYR A 144 5.89 2.54 -11.28
N ARG A 145 6.14 2.44 -12.59
CA ARG A 145 6.37 1.20 -13.34
C ARG A 145 7.20 1.49 -14.58
N THR A 146 7.88 0.47 -15.09
CA THR A 146 8.55 0.53 -16.39
C THR A 146 7.62 -0.08 -17.43
N VAL A 147 7.13 0.78 -18.33
CA VAL A 147 6.36 0.37 -19.51
C VAL A 147 7.34 0.21 -20.68
N PRO A 148 7.17 -0.80 -21.53
CA PRO A 148 8.02 -0.99 -22.71
C PRO A 148 7.82 0.15 -23.70
N SER A 149 8.90 0.62 -24.33
CA SER A 149 8.77 1.51 -25.47
C SER A 149 8.12 0.76 -26.62
N ARG A 150 7.06 1.32 -27.21
CA ARG A 150 6.46 0.82 -28.46
C ARG A 150 7.32 1.13 -29.69
N ALA A 151 8.28 2.04 -29.56
CA ALA A 151 9.20 2.43 -30.61
C ALA A 151 10.59 1.83 -30.36
N GLY A 152 11.01 0.92 -31.24
CA GLY A 152 12.42 0.57 -31.41
C GLY A 152 12.80 -0.86 -31.03
N THR A 153 13.06 -1.66 -32.07
CA THR A 153 13.82 -2.93 -32.10
C THR A 153 13.11 -4.18 -31.58
N LYS A 154 13.21 -5.27 -32.36
CA LYS A 154 12.71 -6.65 -32.14
C LYS A 154 13.27 -7.35 -30.88
N ARG A 155 13.45 -6.65 -29.75
CA ARG A 155 13.73 -7.28 -28.45
C ARG A 155 12.39 -7.62 -27.82
N LYS A 156 12.17 -8.94 -27.63
CA LYS A 156 11.09 -9.60 -26.89
C LYS A 156 10.26 -8.61 -26.06
N ALA A 157 9.00 -8.39 -26.44
CA ALA A 157 8.08 -7.48 -25.77
C ALA A 157 8.18 -7.67 -24.25
N SER A 158 8.90 -6.77 -23.56
CA SER A 158 9.04 -6.91 -22.11
C SER A 158 7.66 -6.65 -21.53
N THR A 159 7.12 -7.52 -20.68
CA THR A 159 5.88 -7.18 -19.98
C THR A 159 6.11 -5.95 -19.10
N GLU A 160 5.04 -5.18 -18.83
CA GLU A 160 5.05 -4.11 -17.83
C GLU A 160 5.77 -4.56 -16.55
N ARG A 161 6.72 -3.76 -16.07
CA ARG A 161 7.50 -4.07 -14.87
C ARG A 161 7.12 -3.12 -13.74
N LEU A 162 6.45 -3.68 -12.74
CA LEU A 162 6.18 -3.01 -11.47
C LEU A 162 7.45 -2.75 -10.66
N TRP A 163 7.43 -1.69 -9.85
CA TRP A 163 8.52 -1.30 -8.97
C TRP A 163 8.19 -1.64 -7.52
N TYR A 164 9.07 -2.38 -6.84
CA TYR A 164 8.74 -2.97 -5.53
C TYR A 164 9.49 -2.31 -4.38
N VAL A 165 8.78 -2.11 -3.26
CA VAL A 165 9.41 -1.88 -1.95
C VAL A 165 10.38 -3.03 -1.71
N SER A 166 11.61 -2.72 -1.26
CA SER A 166 12.59 -3.77 -1.02
C SER A 166 13.74 -3.40 -0.11
N ILE A 167 14.15 -4.37 0.71
CA ILE A 167 15.30 -4.32 1.61
C ILE A 167 16.28 -5.44 1.22
N ASN A 168 17.54 -5.12 0.97
CA ASN A 168 18.55 -6.11 0.60
C ASN A 168 19.06 -6.91 1.82
N GLY A 169 19.91 -7.91 1.58
CA GLY A 169 20.54 -8.72 2.65
C GLY A 169 21.46 -7.97 3.61
N LYS A 170 21.70 -6.67 3.38
CA LYS A 170 22.47 -5.78 4.26
C LYS A 170 21.57 -4.79 5.01
N GLY A 171 20.25 -5.00 5.01
CA GLY A 171 19.28 -4.11 5.64
C GLY A 171 19.12 -2.75 4.95
N ARG A 172 19.59 -2.57 3.70
CA ARG A 172 19.49 -1.30 2.97
C ARG A 172 18.37 -1.31 1.93
N PRO A 173 17.63 -0.22 1.76
CA PRO A 173 16.60 -0.14 0.72
C PRO A 173 17.22 -0.20 -0.68
N ARG A 174 16.54 -0.87 -1.61
CA ARG A 174 16.92 -0.91 -3.03
C ARG A 174 16.03 0.01 -3.85
N ARG A 175 16.49 0.35 -5.07
CA ARG A 175 15.65 1.07 -6.03
C ARG A 175 14.55 0.15 -6.55
N GLY A 176 13.30 0.60 -6.56
CA GLY A 176 12.13 -0.23 -6.92
C GLY A 176 12.23 -0.88 -8.30
N PHE A 177 12.72 -0.15 -9.30
CA PHE A 177 12.95 -0.67 -10.65
C PHE A 177 14.06 -1.72 -10.75
N LYS A 178 14.90 -1.90 -9.71
CA LYS A 178 15.94 -2.94 -9.67
C LYS A 178 15.47 -4.23 -8.99
N THR A 179 14.24 -4.25 -8.50
CA THR A 179 13.65 -5.39 -7.79
C THR A 179 12.60 -6.09 -8.67
N ARG A 180 12.29 -7.35 -8.34
CA ARG A 180 11.29 -8.19 -9.02
C ARG A 180 10.44 -8.89 -7.96
N ARG A 181 9.17 -9.17 -8.26
CA ARG A 181 8.21 -9.84 -7.36
C ARG A 181 8.78 -11.06 -6.63
N THR A 182 9.51 -11.92 -7.34
CA THR A 182 10.05 -13.19 -6.84
C THR A 182 11.34 -13.05 -6.02
N GLN A 183 11.94 -11.85 -5.93
CA GLN A 183 13.17 -11.67 -5.17
C GLN A 183 12.87 -11.62 -3.67
N LYS A 184 13.65 -12.34 -2.86
CA LYS A 184 13.57 -12.28 -1.38
C LYS A 184 13.54 -10.85 -0.84
N SER A 185 14.24 -9.92 -1.48
CA SER A 185 14.28 -8.51 -1.07
C SER A 185 12.94 -7.77 -1.16
N SER A 186 11.96 -8.24 -1.93
CA SER A 186 10.61 -7.65 -2.05
C SER A 186 9.52 -8.44 -1.34
N LEU A 187 9.85 -9.58 -0.73
CA LEU A 187 8.90 -10.40 -0.01
C LEU A 187 8.89 -9.98 1.46
N PHE A 188 7.73 -9.60 1.97
CA PHE A 188 7.55 -9.19 3.36
C PHE A 188 6.42 -9.97 4.01
N LEU A 189 6.73 -10.66 5.11
CA LEU A 189 5.74 -11.32 5.95
C LEU A 189 5.17 -10.29 6.93
N PRO A 190 3.86 -9.97 6.88
CA PRO A 190 3.22 -9.13 7.90
C PRO A 190 3.12 -9.91 9.21
N ARG A 191 3.88 -9.51 10.23
CA ARG A 191 3.86 -10.13 11.55
C ARG A 191 2.96 -9.36 12.50
N VAL A 192 2.20 -10.08 13.32
CA VAL A 192 1.49 -9.52 14.46
C VAL A 192 2.49 -8.94 15.48
N LEU A 193 2.02 -7.96 16.24
CA LEU A 193 2.81 -7.36 17.32
C LEU A 193 2.89 -8.34 18.49
N ASP A 194 3.99 -8.31 19.22
CA ASP A 194 4.13 -9.06 20.48
C ASP A 194 3.68 -8.21 21.69
N ASN A 195 3.68 -8.81 22.89
CA ASN A 195 3.22 -8.11 24.11
C ASN A 195 4.04 -6.83 24.38
N LYS A 196 5.35 -6.87 24.14
CA LYS A 196 6.23 -5.71 24.35
C LYS A 196 5.93 -4.59 23.37
N ASP A 197 5.62 -4.94 22.13
CA ASP A 197 5.15 -3.98 21.13
C ASP A 197 3.83 -3.34 21.55
N HIS A 198 2.90 -4.12 22.10
CA HIS A 198 1.62 -3.59 22.59
C HIS A 198 1.80 -2.63 23.76
N GLU A 199 2.69 -2.94 24.70
CA GLU A 199 3.05 -2.06 25.82
C GLU A 199 3.58 -0.70 25.34
N VAL A 200 4.55 -0.69 24.41
CA VAL A 200 5.11 0.58 23.89
C VAL A 200 4.10 1.37 23.07
N VAL A 201 3.19 0.70 22.38
CA VAL A 201 2.10 1.34 21.64
C VAL A 201 1.09 1.98 22.59
N GLN A 202 0.72 1.29 23.67
CA GLN A 202 -0.16 1.84 24.69
C GLN A 202 0.49 3.05 25.35
N LEU A 203 1.76 2.94 25.74
CA LEU A 203 2.54 4.03 26.31
C LEU A 203 2.60 5.25 25.38
N PHE A 204 2.75 5.04 24.07
CA PHE A 204 2.76 6.12 23.08
C PHE A 204 1.45 6.93 23.04
N HIS A 205 0.32 6.27 23.26
CA HIS A 205 -1.00 6.92 23.24
C HIS A 205 -1.37 7.55 24.59
N THR A 206 -0.98 6.94 25.71
CA THR A 206 -1.35 7.42 27.05
C THR A 206 -0.38 8.45 27.62
N ASN A 207 0.89 8.43 27.21
CA ASN A 207 1.94 9.26 27.81
C ASN A 207 2.48 10.30 26.82
N VAL A 208 2.02 11.54 26.97
CA VAL A 208 2.45 12.69 26.15
C VAL A 208 3.95 12.94 26.26
N LYS A 209 4.53 12.87 27.46
CA LYS A 209 5.98 13.09 27.67
C LYS A 209 6.81 12.05 26.93
N TYR A 210 6.38 10.80 26.94
CA TYR A 210 7.03 9.73 26.18
C TYR A 210 6.97 10.01 24.68
N ARG A 211 5.78 10.35 24.15
CA ARG A 211 5.61 10.71 22.73
C ARG A 211 6.50 11.88 22.32
N GLU A 212 6.57 12.95 23.11
CA GLU A 212 7.44 14.08 22.84
C GLU A 212 8.93 13.71 22.86
N SER A 213 9.34 12.84 23.77
CA SER A 213 10.74 12.39 23.87
C SER A 213 11.21 11.69 22.59
N LEU A 214 10.32 10.94 21.92
CA LEU A 214 10.62 10.24 20.68
C LEU A 214 10.77 11.18 19.48
N LEU A 215 10.00 12.27 19.46
CA LEU A 215 10.10 13.32 18.43
C LEU A 215 11.38 14.14 18.58
N LYS A 216 11.91 14.28 19.81
CA LYS A 216 13.15 15.01 20.12
C LYS A 216 14.43 14.20 19.86
N LEU A 217 14.34 12.93 19.43
CA LEU A 217 15.52 12.09 19.20
C LEU A 217 16.47 12.72 18.17
N PRO A 218 17.69 13.11 18.56
CA PRO A 218 18.59 13.85 17.69
C PRO A 218 19.08 12.97 16.54
N SER A 219 19.04 13.53 15.33
CA SER A 219 19.67 12.95 14.15
C SER A 219 21.15 12.67 14.46
N LYS A 220 21.59 11.40 14.36
CA LYS A 220 23.00 11.00 14.54
C LYS A 220 23.98 11.77 13.62
N ASN A 221 23.51 12.53 12.64
CA ASN A 221 24.34 13.40 11.80
C ASN A 221 24.76 14.72 12.47
N GLN A 222 24.15 15.12 13.59
CA GLN A 222 24.50 16.39 14.25
C GLN A 222 25.76 16.29 15.13
N ARG A 223 26.16 15.07 15.52
CA ARG A 223 27.40 14.83 16.29
C ARG A 223 28.69 14.92 15.48
N ARG A 224 28.63 14.92 14.14
CA ARG A 224 29.83 14.99 13.28
C ARG A 224 30.25 16.41 12.89
N ARG A 225 29.50 17.45 13.26
CA ARG A 225 29.78 18.85 12.91
C ARG A 225 30.33 19.70 14.06
N ARG A 226 30.62 19.12 15.23
CA ARG A 226 31.19 19.82 16.40
C ARG A 226 32.63 19.40 16.72
N GLY A 227 33.34 18.86 15.74
CA GLY A 227 34.75 18.51 15.89
C GLY A 227 35.46 18.79 14.58
N HIS A 228 35.78 20.06 14.35
CA HIS A 228 36.91 20.54 13.57
C HIS A 228 37.14 22.02 13.89
#